data_AF-A0A841Z0F9-F1
#
_entry.id   AF-A0A841Z0F9-F1
#
_cell.length_a   1.000
_cell.length_b   1.000
_cell.length_c   1.000
_cell.angle_alpha   90.00
_cell.angle_beta   90.00
_cell.angle_gamma   90.00
#
_symmetry.space_group_name_H-M   'P 1'
#
loop_
_entity.id
_entity.type
_entity.pdbx_description
1 polymer ?
#
loop_
_entity_poly.entity_id
_entity_poly.type
_entity_poly.pdbx_seq_one_letter_code
_entity_poly.pdbx_strand_id
1 'polypeptide(L)'
;MALEISIVNKSQKNLTQKAFIYIDGQQKTTNIKQLELGEECQIEIPTTEKDVTSDIMLSYLNTDSAIIITKMGEVTSQAQKVQLDITDITSEGTIRYRFS
;
A
#
# COMPACT_ATOMS: atom_id res chain seq x y z
N MET A 1 -1.95 11.66 -15.14
CA MET A 1 -2.40 10.25 -15.07
C MET A 1 -2.30 9.82 -13.61
N ALA A 2 -2.64 8.58 -13.28
CA ALA A 2 -2.55 8.08 -11.91
C ALA A 2 -2.04 6.64 -11.89
N LEU A 3 -1.24 6.34 -10.86
CA LEU A 3 -1.00 4.98 -10.40
C LEU A 3 -2.26 4.52 -9.66
N GLU A 4 -2.89 3.45 -10.15
CA GLU A 4 -4.04 2.83 -9.51
C GLU A 4 -3.58 1.58 -8.76
N ILE A 5 -3.93 1.47 -7.48
CA ILE A 5 -3.60 0.31 -6.65
C ILE A 5 -4.90 -0.27 -6.09
N SER A 6 -5.24 -1.49 -6.49
CA SER A 6 -6.30 -2.28 -5.86
C SER A 6 -5.71 -3.08 -4.71
N ILE A 7 -6.19 -2.84 -3.49
CA ILE A 7 -5.68 -3.47 -2.27
C ILE A 7 -6.74 -4.42 -1.78
N VAL A 8 -6.43 -5.71 -1.72
CA VAL A 8 -7.38 -6.75 -1.31
C VAL A 8 -6.89 -7.40 -0.03
N ASN A 9 -7.74 -7.44 1.01
CA ASN A 9 -7.42 -8.16 2.23
C ASN A 9 -7.77 -9.64 2.10
N LYS A 10 -6.77 -10.47 1.81
CA LYS A 10 -6.90 -11.94 1.76
C LYS A 10 -6.46 -12.63 3.05
N SER A 11 -6.03 -11.86 4.05
CA SER A 11 -5.62 -12.39 5.35
C SER A 11 -6.83 -12.78 6.18
N GLN A 12 -6.67 -13.70 7.13
CA GLN A 12 -7.73 -14.11 8.06
C GLN A 12 -8.05 -13.05 9.13
N LYS A 13 -7.41 -11.88 9.09
CA LYS A 13 -7.59 -10.79 10.06
C LYS A 13 -7.98 -9.50 9.36
N ASN A 14 -8.67 -8.64 10.07
CA ASN A 14 -8.99 -7.31 9.56
C ASN A 14 -7.73 -6.43 9.58
N LEU A 15 -7.56 -5.60 8.55
CA LEU A 15 -6.60 -4.50 8.58
C LEU A 15 -7.18 -3.35 9.40
N THR A 16 -6.84 -3.30 10.68
CA THR A 16 -7.37 -2.27 11.61
C THR A 16 -6.42 -1.09 11.81
N GLN A 17 -5.13 -1.32 11.59
CA GLN A 17 -4.09 -0.29 11.69
C GLN A 17 -4.12 0.70 10.54
N LYS A 18 -3.63 1.92 10.80
CA LYS A 18 -3.52 2.96 9.78
C LYS A 18 -2.32 2.68 8.88
N ALA A 19 -2.58 2.46 7.59
CA ALA A 19 -1.56 2.19 6.59
C ALA A 19 -1.66 3.19 5.44
N PHE A 20 -0.52 3.54 4.85
CA PHE A 20 -0.41 4.57 3.82
C PHE A 20 0.46 4.08 2.68
N ILE A 21 0.10 4.48 1.46
CA ILE A 21 0.93 4.29 0.28
C ILE A 21 1.33 5.64 -0.28
N TYR A 22 2.58 5.74 -0.73
CA TYR A 22 3.10 6.93 -1.40
C TYR A 22 4.20 6.55 -2.39
N ILE A 23 4.54 7.51 -3.26
CA ILE A 23 5.70 7.41 -4.15
C ILE A 23 6.86 8.13 -3.48
N ASP A 24 8.01 7.49 -3.39
CA ASP A 24 9.20 8.09 -2.75
C ASP A 24 9.58 9.41 -3.43
N GLY A 25 9.96 10.40 -2.60
CA GLY A 25 10.19 11.77 -3.05
C GLY A 25 8.93 12.64 -3.20
N GLN A 26 7.71 12.09 -3.17
CA GLN A 26 6.49 12.88 -3.08
C GLN A 26 6.11 13.21 -1.63
N GLN A 27 5.51 14.38 -1.41
CA GLN A 27 5.01 14.78 -0.08
C GLN A 27 3.63 14.19 0.26
N LYS A 28 2.91 13.65 -0.73
CA LYS A 28 1.54 13.17 -0.55
C LYS A 28 1.52 11.69 -0.23
N THR A 29 0.75 11.33 0.78
CA THR A 29 0.45 9.95 1.17
C THR A 29 -1.03 9.66 1.02
N THR A 30 -1.38 8.47 0.54
CA THR A 30 -2.77 8.02 0.42
C THR A 30 -3.07 6.96 1.47
N ASN A 31 -4.10 7.19 2.28
CA ASN A 31 -4.50 6.26 3.34
C ASN A 31 -5.21 5.03 2.76
N ILE A 32 -4.82 3.86 3.23
CA ILE A 32 -5.57 2.62 3.02
C ILE A 32 -6.69 2.60 4.08
N LYS A 33 -7.93 2.41 3.65
CA LYS A 33 -9.05 2.24 4.58
C LYS A 33 -8.83 0.99 5.43
N GLN A 34 -9.50 0.92 6.58
CA GLN A 34 -9.60 -0.36 7.27
C GLN A 34 -10.30 -1.35 6.35
N LEU A 35 -9.77 -2.58 6.28
CA LEU A 35 -10.27 -3.62 5.37
C LEU A 35 -10.68 -4.85 6.17
N GLU A 36 -11.94 -5.25 6.04
CA GLU A 36 -12.43 -6.55 6.52
C GLU A 36 -11.87 -7.71 5.68
N LEU A 37 -12.04 -8.94 6.17
CA LEU A 37 -11.69 -10.14 5.41
C LEU A 37 -12.41 -10.17 4.05
N GLY A 38 -11.63 -10.20 2.97
CA GLY A 38 -12.13 -10.25 1.59
C GLY A 38 -12.49 -8.89 1.00
N GLU A 39 -12.37 -7.80 1.76
CA GLU A 39 -12.66 -6.45 1.27
C GLU A 39 -11.56 -5.92 0.35
N GLU A 40 -11.96 -5.07 -0.60
CA GLU A 40 -11.08 -4.38 -1.52
C GLU A 40 -11.18 -2.85 -1.33
N CYS A 41 -10.03 -2.18 -1.39
CA CYS A 41 -9.94 -0.73 -1.49
C CYS A 41 -9.09 -0.36 -2.70
N GLN A 42 -9.66 0.44 -3.60
CA GLN A 42 -8.91 1.04 -4.69
C GLN A 42 -8.44 2.43 -4.28
N ILE A 43 -7.16 2.73 -4.55
CA ILE A 43 -6.59 4.05 -4.35
C ILE A 43 -5.93 4.55 -5.64
N GLU A 44 -5.93 5.86 -5.79
CA GLU A 44 -5.30 6.55 -6.91
C GLU A 44 -4.24 7.51 -6.39
N ILE A 45 -3.05 7.43 -6.95
CA ILE A 45 -1.94 8.33 -6.64
C ILE A 45 -1.60 9.09 -7.93
N PRO A 46 -1.78 10.43 -7.98
CA PRO A 46 -1.41 11.21 -9.14
C PRO A 46 0.09 11.08 -9.46
N THR A 47 0.41 10.85 -10.72
CA THR A 47 1.78 10.62 -11.22
C THR A 47 2.12 11.60 -12.34
N THR A 48 3.42 11.90 -12.42
CA THR A 48 4.08 12.73 -13.42
C THR A 48 5.28 11.97 -14.00
N GLU A 49 5.94 12.53 -15.02
CA GLU A 49 7.11 11.86 -15.66
C GLU A 49 8.27 11.68 -14.68
N LYS A 50 8.39 12.57 -13.69
CA LYS A 50 9.44 12.52 -12.66
C LYS A 50 9.26 11.35 -11.70
N ASP A 51 8.07 10.77 -11.65
CA ASP A 51 7.74 9.68 -10.74
C ASP A 51 8.03 8.31 -11.36
N VAL A 52 8.27 8.23 -12.67
CA VAL A 52 8.66 6.98 -13.33
C VAL A 52 10.04 6.58 -12.80
N THR A 53 10.23 5.31 -12.49
CA THR A 53 11.38 4.72 -11.76
C THR A 53 11.46 5.06 -10.27
N SER A 54 10.50 5.82 -9.72
CA SER A 54 10.42 6.05 -8.28
C SER A 54 9.79 4.87 -7.55
N ASP A 55 10.19 4.69 -6.29
CA ASP A 55 9.73 3.59 -5.45
C ASP A 55 8.30 3.81 -4.95
N ILE A 56 7.50 2.75 -4.96
CA ILE A 56 6.20 2.71 -4.31
C ILE A 56 6.40 2.19 -2.89
N MET A 57 6.06 3.01 -1.90
CA MET A 57 6.32 2.78 -0.49
C MET A 57 5.03 2.48 0.26
N LEU A 58 5.07 1.52 1.19
CA LEU A 58 4.04 1.27 2.19
C LEU A 58 4.56 1.68 3.57
N SER A 59 3.75 2.43 4.30
CA SER A 59 4.03 2.83 5.68
C SER A 59 2.86 2.50 6.59
N TYR A 60 3.12 1.92 7.75
CA TYR A 60 2.08 1.62 8.75
C TYR A 60 2.64 1.58 10.16
N LEU A 61 1.74 1.68 11.15
CA LEU A 61 2.07 1.43 12.55
C LEU A 61 1.74 -0.01 12.93
N ASN A 62 2.69 -0.69 13.56
CA ASN A 62 2.46 -2.00 14.16
C ASN A 62 1.82 -1.86 15.55
N THR A 63 1.53 -2.97 16.24
CA THR A 63 0.89 -2.92 17.57
C THR A 63 1.76 -2.26 18.64
N ASP A 64 3.08 -2.27 18.46
CA ASP A 64 4.06 -1.64 19.36
C ASP A 64 4.28 -0.15 19.05
N SER A 65 3.45 0.43 18.18
CA SER A 65 3.59 1.81 17.70
C SER A 65 4.90 2.10 16.94
N ALA A 66 5.60 1.06 16.48
CA ALA A 66 6.73 1.21 15.59
C ALA A 66 6.24 1.56 14.18
N ILE A 67 6.90 2.53 13.55
CA ILE A 67 6.64 2.89 12.15
C ILE A 67 7.42 1.91 11.27
N ILE A 68 6.69 1.14 10.48
CA ILE A 68 7.26 0.25 9.46
C ILE A 68 7.14 0.95 8.11
N ILE A 69 8.25 1.02 7.37
CA ILE A 69 8.30 1.58 6.02
C ILE A 69 8.94 0.53 5.12
N THR A 70 8.31 0.20 4.00
CA THR A 70 8.80 -0.85 3.10
C THR A 70 8.57 -0.47 1.64
N LYS A 71 9.60 -0.67 0.81
CA LYS A 71 9.48 -0.61 -0.64
C LYS A 71 8.66 -1.80 -1.11
N MET A 72 7.53 -1.53 -1.76
CA MET A 72 6.71 -2.56 -2.36
C MET A 72 7.17 -2.86 -3.79
N GLY A 73 7.53 -1.83 -4.55
CA GLY A 73 7.81 -1.93 -5.99
C GLY A 73 8.22 -0.59 -6.58
N GLU A 74 8.08 -0.44 -7.90
CA GLU A 74 8.51 0.74 -8.66
C GLU A 74 7.41 1.20 -9.62
N VAL A 75 7.32 2.51 -9.83
CA VAL A 75 6.44 3.12 -10.83
C VAL A 75 7.06 2.94 -12.22
N THR A 76 6.48 2.06 -13.02
CA THR A 76 6.93 1.74 -14.39
C THR A 76 6.22 2.56 -15.46
N SER A 77 5.08 3.17 -15.13
CA SER A 77 4.29 4.02 -16.02
C SER A 77 3.42 5.00 -15.23
N GLN A 78 3.13 6.17 -15.81
CA GLN A 78 2.23 7.14 -15.20
C GLN A 78 0.78 6.63 -15.07
N ALA A 79 0.35 5.66 -15.87
CA ALA A 79 -0.99 5.07 -15.80
C ALA A 79 -0.96 3.60 -15.36
N GLN A 80 0.05 3.24 -14.56
CA GLN A 80 0.22 1.88 -14.08
C GLN A 80 -0.95 1.45 -13.19
N LYS A 81 -1.36 0.19 -13.33
CA LYS A 81 -2.31 -0.47 -12.43
C LYS A 81 -1.62 -1.65 -11.77
N VAL A 82 -1.78 -1.77 -10.45
CA VAL A 82 -1.22 -2.88 -9.67
C VAL A 82 -2.23 -3.40 -8.66
N GLN A 83 -2.13 -4.68 -8.32
CA GLN A 83 -2.92 -5.27 -7.25
C GLN A 83 -2.02 -5.66 -6.08
N LEU A 84 -2.34 -5.15 -4.88
CA LEU A 84 -1.68 -5.48 -3.62
C LEU A 84 -2.58 -6.44 -2.83
N ASP A 85 -2.17 -7.70 -2.74
CA ASP A 85 -2.85 -8.69 -1.90
C ASP A 85 -2.21 -8.66 -0.50
N ILE A 86 -2.98 -8.30 0.54
CA ILE A 86 -2.58 -8.50 1.93
C ILE A 86 -2.83 -9.98 2.26
N THR A 87 -1.76 -10.74 2.46
CA THR A 87 -1.83 -12.20 2.62
C THR A 87 -1.91 -12.63 4.08
N ASP A 88 -1.33 -11.86 4.99
CA ASP A 88 -1.28 -12.17 6.42
C ASP A 88 -1.07 -10.89 7.24
N ILE A 89 -1.60 -10.84 8.46
CA ILE A 89 -1.36 -9.78 9.43
C ILE A 89 -0.95 -10.48 10.72
N THR A 90 0.30 -10.29 11.15
CA THR A 90 0.84 -11.00 12.32
C THR A 90 0.19 -10.50 13.62
N SER A 91 0.42 -11.20 14.74
CA SER A 91 -0.04 -10.75 16.08
C SER A 91 0.52 -9.37 16.45
N GLU A 92 1.72 -9.07 15.96
CA GLU A 92 2.43 -7.81 16.19
C GLU A 92 1.96 -6.70 15.24
N GLY A 93 0.95 -6.96 14.40
CA GLY A 93 0.47 -6.02 13.40
C GLY A 93 1.43 -5.83 12.23
N THR A 94 2.27 -6.81 11.90
CA THR A 94 3.08 -6.76 10.66
C THR A 94 2.23 -7.19 9.47
N ILE A 95 2.17 -6.36 8.43
CA ILE A 95 1.43 -6.64 7.20
C ILE A 95 2.33 -7.42 6.25
N ARG A 96 1.91 -8.62 5.85
CA ARG A 96 2.53 -9.38 4.77
C ARG A 96 1.69 -9.24 3.52
N TYR A 97 2.34 -8.97 2.40
CA TYR A 97 1.66 -8.67 1.15
C TYR A 97 2.43 -9.22 -0.06
N ARG A 98 1.76 -9.27 -1.20
CA ARG A 98 2.35 -9.56 -2.51
C ARG A 98 1.75 -8.66 -3.58
N PHE A 99 2.54 -8.33 -4.59
CA PHE A 99 1.99 -7.79 -5.84
C PHE A 99 1.49 -8.92 -6.74
N SER A 100 0.42 -8.66 -7.46
CA SER A 100 -0.18 -9.53 -8.48
C SER A 100 -0.43 -8.76 -9.76
#